data_AF-I2H196-F1
#
_entry.id   AF-I2H196-F1
#
_cell.length_a   1.000
_cell.length_b   1.000
_cell.length_c   1.000
_cell.angle_alpha   90.00
_cell.angle_beta   90.00
_cell.angle_gamma   90.00
#
_symmetry.space_group_name_H-M   'P 1'
#
loop_
_entity.id
_entity.type
_entity.pdbx_description
1 polymer ?
#
loop_
_entity_poly.entity_id
_entity_poly.type
_entity_poly.pdbx_seq_one_letter_code
_entity_poly.pdbx_strand_id
1 'polypeptide(L)'
;MTDRLTQLQICLDQMMEQFCATLNYIDKNHDFEPFDHTEPKMTDSHAVIAPPEEFSNTIDELSTDIILKTRQISKLIDSLPGVDVSEEEQLHKIDSLQKELVKVEEQKIEAIKRKEKLSSQVDNLIKSLVDGIADARKTTVPVNHNNIPN
;
A
#
# COMPACT_ATOMS: atom_id res chain seq x y z
N MET A 1 -8.28 0.50 4.98
CA MET A 1 -7.42 0.77 3.80
C MET A 1 -8.28 1.61 2.84
N THR A 2 -8.41 2.90 3.13
CA THR A 2 -9.30 3.89 2.47
C THR A 2 -8.76 4.37 1.11
N ASP A 3 -7.58 3.89 0.75
CA ASP A 3 -6.83 4.28 -0.44
C ASP A 3 -7.55 3.95 -1.76
N ARG A 4 -8.43 2.94 -1.79
CA ARG A 4 -9.18 2.59 -3.01
C ARG A 4 -10.17 3.67 -3.44
N LEU A 5 -10.81 4.35 -2.49
CA LEU A 5 -11.71 5.45 -2.79
C LEU A 5 -10.94 6.65 -3.34
N THR A 6 -9.76 6.94 -2.77
CA THR A 6 -8.86 7.99 -3.28
C THR A 6 -8.33 7.65 -4.67
N GLN A 7 -7.93 6.41 -4.92
CA GLN A 7 -7.52 5.93 -6.25
C GLN A 7 -8.64 6.09 -7.28
N LEU A 8 -9.89 5.81 -6.90
CA LEU A 8 -11.05 5.98 -7.78
C LEU A 8 -11.26 7.46 -8.14
N GLN A 9 -11.14 8.37 -7.17
CA GLN A 9 -11.21 9.81 -7.42
C GLN A 9 -10.12 10.26 -8.39
N ILE A 10 -8.87 9.86 -8.16
CA ILE A 10 -7.75 10.18 -9.06
C ILE A 10 -7.99 9.64 -10.48
N CYS A 11 -8.52 8.41 -10.61
CA CYS A 11 -8.83 7.85 -11.93
C CYS A 11 -9.94 8.62 -12.64
N LEU A 12 -10.94 9.11 -11.90
CA LEU A 12 -12.02 9.92 -12.46
C LEU A 12 -11.50 11.29 -12.94
N ASP A 13 -10.65 11.94 -12.16
CA ASP A 13 -10.02 13.22 -12.52
C ASP A 13 -9.18 13.06 -13.80
N GLN A 14 -8.35 12.01 -13.86
CA GLN A 14 -7.55 11.69 -15.05
C GLN A 14 -8.42 11.42 -16.30
N MET A 15 -9.56 10.75 -16.13
CA MET A 15 -10.50 10.52 -17.24
C MET A 15 -11.10 11.84 -17.74
N MET A 16 -11.41 12.77 -16.84
CA MET A 16 -11.92 14.10 -17.22
C MET A 16 -10.85 14.92 -17.96
N GLU A 17 -9.60 14.88 -17.51
CA GLU A 17 -8.48 15.49 -18.23
C GLU A 17 -8.32 14.91 -19.64
N GLN A 18 -8.42 13.58 -19.78
CA GLN A 18 -8.35 12.91 -21.08
C GLN A 18 -9.50 13.30 -22.00
N PHE A 19 -10.73 13.46 -21.49
CA PHE A 19 -11.85 13.96 -22.30
C PHE A 19 -11.58 15.36 -22.81
N CYS A 20 -11.14 16.27 -21.94
CA CYS A 20 -10.80 17.64 -22.34
C CYS A 20 -9.65 17.66 -23.35
N ALA A 21 -8.58 16.88 -23.14
CA ALA A 21 -7.45 16.79 -24.04
C ALA A 21 -7.86 16.25 -25.43
N THR A 22 -8.71 15.22 -25.46
CA THR A 22 -9.21 14.61 -26.70
C THR A 22 -10.07 15.59 -27.49
N LEU A 23 -11.02 16.26 -26.83
CA LEU A 23 -11.86 17.26 -27.50
C LEU A 23 -11.03 18.44 -28.01
N ASN A 24 -10.06 18.92 -27.22
CA ASN A 24 -9.14 19.98 -27.65
C ASN A 24 -8.28 19.55 -28.84
N TYR A 25 -7.86 18.29 -28.90
CA TYR A 25 -7.11 17.76 -30.03
C TYR A 25 -7.97 17.73 -31.30
N ILE A 26 -9.21 17.23 -31.20
CA ILE A 26 -10.15 17.22 -32.33
C ILE A 26 -10.41 18.65 -32.83
N ASP A 27 -10.77 19.57 -31.93
CA ASP A 27 -11.10 20.96 -32.27
C ASP A 27 -9.96 21.68 -33.00
N LYS A 28 -8.71 21.46 -32.56
CA LYS A 28 -7.55 22.17 -33.12
C LYS A 28 -6.95 21.53 -34.36
N ASN A 29 -7.06 20.21 -34.50
CA ASN A 29 -6.31 19.46 -35.52
C ASN A 29 -7.19 18.84 -36.61
N HIS A 30 -8.52 18.95 -36.49
CA HIS A 30 -9.42 18.50 -37.55
C HIS A 30 -9.17 19.26 -38.87
N ASP A 31 -9.39 18.54 -39.96
CA ASP A 31 -9.29 19.07 -41.30
C ASP A 31 -10.66 19.59 -41.78
N PHE A 32 -10.67 20.53 -42.71
CA PHE A 32 -11.91 21.05 -43.29
C PHE A 32 -12.39 20.13 -44.41
N GLU A 33 -13.57 19.54 -44.26
CA GLU A 33 -14.19 18.77 -45.35
C GLU A 33 -15.11 19.66 -46.21
N PRO A 34 -14.95 19.66 -47.56
CA PRO A 34 -15.86 20.36 -48.45
C PRO A 34 -17.23 19.66 -48.49
N PHE A 35 -18.31 20.43 -48.58
CA PHE A 35 -19.67 19.90 -48.62
C PHE A 35 -20.00 19.23 -49.97
N ASP A 36 -19.44 19.74 -51.07
CA ASP A 36 -19.53 19.14 -52.40
C ASP A 36 -18.12 19.00 -53.03
N HIS A 37 -17.93 17.99 -53.87
CA HIS A 37 -16.64 17.69 -54.54
C HIS A 37 -16.21 18.76 -55.55
N THR A 38 -17.10 19.72 -55.84
CA THR A 38 -16.86 20.86 -56.74
C THR A 38 -16.38 22.11 -56.01
N GLU A 39 -16.49 22.15 -54.67
CA GLU A 39 -16.09 23.32 -53.89
C GLU A 39 -14.60 23.22 -53.48
N PRO A 40 -13.84 24.33 -53.58
CA PRO A 40 -12.47 24.36 -53.10
C PRO A 40 -12.46 24.21 -51.58
N LYS A 41 -11.64 23.27 -51.10
CA LYS A 41 -11.42 23.04 -49.67
C LYS A 41 -10.98 24.33 -48.99
N MET A 42 -11.70 24.73 -47.95
CA MET A 42 -11.34 25.87 -47.12
C MET A 42 -10.01 25.58 -46.43
N THR A 43 -9.02 26.44 -46.59
CA THR A 43 -7.73 26.34 -45.90
C THR A 43 -7.48 27.61 -45.10
N ASP A 44 -7.37 27.48 -43.78
CA ASP A 44 -6.93 28.58 -42.92
C ASP A 44 -5.40 28.48 -42.75
N SER A 45 -4.69 29.57 -43.05
CA SER A 45 -3.23 29.65 -42.91
C SER A 45 -2.76 29.60 -41.45
N HIS A 46 -3.65 29.83 -40.49
CA HIS A 46 -3.36 29.73 -39.05
C HIS A 46 -3.81 28.41 -38.42
N ALA A 47 -4.55 27.56 -39.15
CA ALA A 47 -4.98 26.26 -38.65
C ALA A 47 -3.81 25.27 -38.62
N VAL A 48 -3.69 24.54 -37.52
CA VAL A 48 -2.71 23.46 -37.36
C VAL A 48 -3.43 22.16 -37.72
N ILE A 49 -3.47 21.83 -39.00
CA ILE A 49 -4.14 20.61 -39.49
C ILE A 49 -3.16 19.45 -39.41
N ALA A 50 -3.53 18.38 -38.70
CA ALA A 50 -2.74 17.15 -38.67
C ALA A 50 -2.95 16.35 -39.96
N PRO A 51 -1.93 15.60 -40.45
CA PRO A 51 -2.12 14.66 -41.55
C PRO A 51 -3.27 13.68 -41.25
N PRO A 52 -4.14 13.34 -42.21
CA PRO A 52 -5.33 12.51 -41.94
C PRO A 52 -5.02 11.15 -41.29
N GLU A 53 -3.91 10.52 -41.71
CA GLU A 53 -3.44 9.26 -41.13
C GLU A 53 -2.97 9.43 -39.68
N GLU A 54 -2.22 10.49 -39.40
CA GLU A 54 -1.76 10.82 -38.04
C GLU A 54 -2.96 11.17 -37.14
N PHE A 55 -3.88 11.99 -37.63
CA PHE A 55 -5.10 12.36 -36.92
C PHE A 55 -5.94 11.12 -36.55
N SER A 56 -6.21 10.23 -37.52
CA SER A 56 -6.95 9.00 -37.25
C SER A 56 -6.25 8.12 -36.22
N ASN A 57 -4.94 7.93 -36.35
CA ASN A 57 -4.17 7.12 -35.41
C ASN A 57 -4.18 7.71 -33.99
N THR A 58 -4.07 9.03 -33.85
CA THR A 58 -4.15 9.71 -32.55
C THR A 58 -5.53 9.60 -31.93
N ILE A 59 -6.61 9.71 -32.73
CA ILE A 59 -7.97 9.50 -32.24
C ILE A 59 -8.18 8.08 -31.74
N ASP A 60 -7.66 7.07 -32.43
CA ASP A 60 -7.73 5.68 -32.01
C ASP A 60 -6.97 5.42 -30.71
N GLU A 61 -5.78 6.03 -30.54
CA GLU A 61 -4.99 5.96 -29.32
C GLU A 61 -5.73 6.59 -28.13
N LEU A 62 -6.19 7.83 -28.28
CA LEU A 62 -6.95 8.55 -27.25
C LEU A 62 -8.24 7.82 -26.86
N SER A 63 -8.96 7.28 -27.85
CA SER A 63 -10.17 6.48 -27.63
C SER A 63 -9.87 5.19 -26.88
N THR A 64 -8.78 4.51 -27.23
CA THR A 64 -8.33 3.29 -26.55
C THR A 64 -8.00 3.56 -25.09
N ASP A 65 -7.30 4.66 -24.82
CA ASP A 65 -6.93 5.06 -23.45
C ASP A 65 -8.15 5.34 -22.59
N ILE A 66 -9.16 6.05 -23.12
CA ILE A 66 -10.43 6.30 -22.44
C ILE A 66 -11.15 4.99 -22.11
N ILE A 67 -11.19 4.03 -23.05
CA ILE A 67 -11.80 2.71 -22.83
C ILE A 67 -11.07 1.93 -21.74
N LEU A 68 -9.73 1.94 -21.76
CA LEU A 68 -8.91 1.28 -20.76
C LEU A 68 -9.11 1.91 -19.38
N LYS A 69 -9.15 3.24 -19.28
CA LYS A 69 -9.46 3.96 -18.03
C LYS A 69 -10.85 3.65 -17.51
N THR A 70 -11.85 3.58 -18.38
CA THR A 70 -13.21 3.18 -18.01
C THR A 70 -13.22 1.78 -17.38
N ARG A 71 -12.52 0.81 -18.00
CA ARG A 71 -12.39 -0.54 -17.44
C ARG A 71 -11.64 -0.55 -16.10
N GLN A 72 -10.62 0.28 -15.95
CA GLN A 72 -9.89 0.42 -14.69
C GLN A 72 -10.81 0.96 -13.59
N ILE A 73 -11.63 1.96 -13.88
CA ILE A 73 -12.62 2.53 -12.97
C ILE A 73 -13.63 1.46 -12.55
N SER A 74 -14.19 0.69 -13.48
CA SER A 74 -15.11 -0.42 -13.15
C SER A 74 -14.47 -1.43 -12.20
N LYS A 75 -13.23 -1.87 -12.49
CA LYS A 75 -12.51 -2.79 -11.60
C LYS A 75 -12.25 -2.20 -10.21
N LEU A 76 -11.99 -0.89 -10.12
CA LEU A 76 -11.80 -0.23 -8.84
C LEU A 76 -13.09 -0.21 -8.02
N ILE A 77 -14.23 0.08 -8.68
CA ILE A 77 -15.57 0.03 -8.07
C ILE A 77 -15.86 -1.38 -7.53
N ASP A 78 -15.64 -2.41 -8.35
CA ASP A 78 -15.87 -3.81 -7.95
C ASP A 78 -14.96 -4.25 -6.78
N SER A 79 -13.81 -3.58 -6.62
CA SER A 79 -12.85 -3.85 -5.54
C SER A 79 -13.04 -2.98 -4.29
N LEU A 80 -14.06 -2.13 -4.25
CA LEU A 80 -14.28 -1.23 -3.11
C LEU A 80 -14.58 -2.04 -1.83
N PRO A 81 -13.81 -1.82 -0.75
CA PRO A 81 -14.01 -2.57 0.48
C PRO A 81 -15.36 -2.21 1.10
N GLY A 82 -16.18 -3.23 1.35
CA GLY A 82 -17.49 -3.05 1.98
C GLY A 82 -18.59 -2.58 1.04
N VAL A 83 -18.39 -2.64 -0.30
CA VAL A 83 -19.42 -2.26 -1.29
C VAL A 83 -20.72 -3.06 -1.17
N ASP A 84 -20.62 -4.33 -0.75
CA ASP A 84 -21.77 -5.24 -0.60
C ASP A 84 -22.25 -5.40 0.86
N VAL A 85 -21.65 -4.68 1.81
CA VAL A 85 -21.87 -4.91 3.25
C VAL A 85 -22.64 -3.74 3.85
N SER A 86 -23.71 -4.03 4.59
CA SER A 86 -24.50 -3.01 5.28
C SER A 86 -23.71 -2.35 6.41
N GLU A 87 -24.06 -1.12 6.77
CA GLU A 87 -23.44 -0.41 7.89
C GLU A 87 -23.57 -1.17 9.21
N GLU A 88 -24.72 -1.81 9.43
CA GLU A 88 -24.98 -2.61 10.65
C GLU A 88 -24.04 -3.82 10.74
N GLU A 89 -23.85 -4.56 9.64
CA GLU A 89 -22.89 -5.66 9.58
C GLU A 89 -21.45 -5.18 9.79
N GLN A 90 -21.09 -4.02 9.24
CA GLN A 90 -19.78 -3.42 9.44
C GLN A 90 -19.54 -3.06 10.91
N LEU A 91 -20.53 -2.45 11.57
CA LEU A 91 -20.45 -2.09 13.00
C LEU A 91 -20.39 -3.34 13.89
N HIS A 92 -21.20 -4.36 13.61
CA HIS A 92 -21.15 -5.63 14.35
C HIS A 92 -19.78 -6.30 14.21
N LYS A 93 -19.18 -6.25 13.01
CA LYS A 93 -17.84 -6.77 12.76
C LYS A 93 -16.78 -5.98 13.52
N ILE A 94 -16.91 -4.65 13.62
CA ILE A 94 -16.03 -3.81 14.43
C ILE A 94 -16.10 -4.21 15.91
N ASP A 95 -17.30 -4.33 16.48
CA ASP A 95 -17.47 -4.73 17.89
C ASP A 95 -16.91 -6.14 18.17
N SER A 96 -17.16 -7.09 17.25
CA SER A 96 -16.62 -8.45 17.35
C SER A 96 -15.09 -8.46 17.33
N LEU A 97 -14.47 -7.71 16.42
CA LEU A 97 -13.01 -7.58 16.35
C LEU A 97 -12.43 -6.88 17.58
N GLN A 98 -13.11 -5.87 18.13
CA GLN A 98 -12.67 -5.21 19.36
C GLN A 98 -12.64 -6.18 20.54
N LYS A 99 -13.69 -6.99 20.71
CA LYS A 99 -13.74 -8.04 21.74
C LYS A 99 -12.64 -9.07 21.57
N GLU A 100 -12.38 -9.50 20.34
CA GLU A 100 -11.30 -10.43 20.03
C GLU A 100 -9.93 -9.81 20.34
N LEU A 101 -9.71 -8.54 20.02
CA LEU A 101 -8.47 -7.82 20.29
C LEU A 101 -8.16 -7.80 21.79
N VAL A 102 -9.15 -7.49 22.64
CA VAL A 102 -8.99 -7.51 24.10
C VAL A 102 -8.56 -8.90 24.59
N LYS A 103 -9.21 -9.96 24.10
CA LYS A 103 -8.89 -11.34 24.47
C LYS A 103 -7.47 -11.73 24.04
N VAL A 104 -7.06 -11.36 22.82
CA VAL A 104 -5.71 -11.62 22.31
C VAL A 104 -4.66 -10.84 23.11
N GLU A 105 -4.96 -9.61 23.51
CA GLU A 105 -4.06 -8.79 24.32
C GLU A 105 -3.85 -9.39 25.73
N GLU A 106 -4.91 -9.90 26.36
CA GLU A 106 -4.80 -10.61 27.65
C GLU A 106 -3.92 -11.86 27.53
N GLN A 107 -4.10 -12.64 26.47
CA GLN A 107 -3.25 -13.80 26.19
C GLN A 107 -1.80 -13.41 25.96
N LYS A 108 -1.56 -12.29 25.27
CA LYS A 108 -0.22 -11.73 25.06
C LYS A 108 0.44 -11.37 26.38
N ILE A 109 -0.27 -10.68 27.27
CA ILE A 109 0.24 -10.28 28.60
C ILE A 109 0.62 -11.52 29.41
N GLU A 110 -0.24 -12.53 29.42
CA GLU A 110 0.01 -13.77 30.17
C GLU A 110 1.20 -14.55 29.58
N ALA A 111 1.33 -14.62 28.25
CA ALA A 111 2.48 -15.23 27.60
C ALA A 111 3.80 -14.50 27.93
N ILE A 112 3.78 -13.16 27.98
CA ILE A 112 4.92 -12.34 28.38
C ILE A 112 5.30 -12.63 29.84
N LYS A 113 4.35 -12.67 30.77
CA LYS A 113 4.62 -13.00 32.18
C LYS A 113 5.30 -14.37 32.34
N ARG A 114 4.81 -15.39 31.63
CA ARG A 114 5.43 -16.73 31.67
C ARG A 114 6.84 -16.71 31.09
N LYS A 115 7.05 -16.00 29.98
CA LYS A 115 8.37 -15.82 29.38
C LYS A 115 9.34 -15.15 30.36
N GLU A 116 8.95 -14.06 31.00
CA GLU A 116 9.77 -13.34 31.97
C GLU A 116 10.13 -14.22 33.18
N LYS A 117 9.15 -14.96 33.70
CA LYS A 117 9.38 -15.91 34.80
C LYS A 117 10.39 -16.99 34.43
N LEU A 118 10.25 -17.60 33.25
CA LEU A 118 11.17 -18.63 32.78
C LEU A 118 12.56 -18.05 32.52
N SER A 119 12.64 -16.85 31.94
CA SER A 119 13.92 -16.14 31.75
C SER A 119 14.64 -15.94 33.08
N SER A 120 13.93 -15.45 34.11
CA SER A 120 14.51 -15.25 35.44
C SER A 120 15.00 -16.56 36.07
N GLN A 121 14.29 -17.68 35.87
CA GLN A 121 14.73 -19.00 36.34
C GLN A 121 16.02 -19.43 35.67
N VAL A 122 16.13 -19.26 34.35
CA VAL A 122 17.35 -19.57 33.59
C VAL A 122 18.50 -18.66 34.03
N ASP A 123 18.26 -17.37 34.22
CA ASP A 123 19.27 -16.42 34.71
C ASP A 123 19.81 -16.81 36.08
N ASN A 124 18.95 -17.29 36.99
CA ASN A 124 19.37 -17.76 38.31
C ASN A 124 20.20 -19.06 38.24
N LEU A 125 19.85 -19.99 37.35
CA LEU A 125 20.64 -21.20 37.11
C LEU A 125 22.03 -20.85 36.56
N ILE A 126 22.10 -19.90 35.62
CA ILE A 126 23.38 -19.40 35.08
C ILE A 126 24.22 -18.77 36.18
N LYS A 127 23.64 -17.91 37.02
CA LYS A 127 24.35 -17.30 38.17
C LYS A 127 24.87 -18.37 39.13
N SER A 128 24.04 -19.32 39.53
CA SER A 128 24.44 -20.41 40.42
C SER A 128 25.57 -21.27 39.84
N LEU A 129 25.55 -21.52 38.52
CA LEU A 129 26.64 -22.23 37.85
C LEU A 129 27.94 -21.42 37.85
N VAL A 130 27.86 -20.12 37.56
CA VAL A 130 29.03 -19.22 37.58
C VAL A 130 29.62 -19.12 38.97
N ASP A 131 28.79 -18.95 40.00
CA ASP A 131 29.21 -18.90 41.41
C ASP A 131 29.85 -20.22 41.84
N GLY A 132 29.24 -21.36 41.51
CA GLY A 132 29.81 -22.68 41.79
C GLY A 132 31.16 -22.92 41.11
N ILE A 133 31.34 -22.47 39.86
CA ILE A 133 32.63 -22.51 39.16
C ILE A 133 33.66 -21.59 39.83
N ALA A 134 33.25 -20.40 40.26
CA ALA A 134 34.13 -19.43 40.92
C ALA A 134 34.60 -19.94 42.30
N ASP A 135 33.69 -20.52 43.09
CA ASP A 135 33.98 -21.09 44.40
C ASP A 135 34.88 -22.31 44.30
N ALA A 136 34.63 -23.21 43.35
CA ALA A 136 35.49 -24.37 43.09
C ALA A 136 36.93 -23.95 42.76
N ARG A 137 37.12 -22.87 41.97
CA ARG A 137 38.47 -22.34 41.70
C ARG A 137 39.14 -21.77 42.96
N LYS A 138 38.39 -21.06 43.82
CA LYS A 138 38.93 -20.55 45.10
C LYS A 138 39.36 -21.69 46.04
N THR A 139 38.61 -22.79 46.09
CA THR A 139 38.96 -23.93 46.97
C THR A 139 40.20 -24.69 46.51
N THR A 140 40.53 -24.65 45.22
CA THR A 140 41.75 -25.29 44.68
C THR A 140 43.03 -24.47 44.85
N VAL A 141 42.97 -23.23 45.33
CA VAL A 141 44.18 -22.43 45.65
C VAL A 141 44.57 -22.71 47.12
N PRO A 142 45.70 -23.38 47.40
CA PRO A 142 46.12 -23.60 48.78
C PRO A 142 46.51 -22.26 49.41
N VAL A 143 45.91 -21.95 50.56
CA VAL A 143 46.34 -20.84 51.40
C VAL A 143 47.74 -21.16 51.91
N ASN A 144 48.76 -20.55 51.30
CA ASN A 144 50.14 -20.65 51.77
C ASN A 144 50.29 -19.77 53.02
N HIS A 145 49.81 -20.25 54.16
CA HIS A 145 50.14 -19.70 55.46
C HIS A 145 51.53 -20.18 55.89
N ASN A 146 52.57 -19.50 55.40
CA ASN A 146 53.86 -19.48 56.08
C ASN A 146 54.01 -18.12 56.76
N ASN A 147 53.48 -18.05 57.98
CA ASN A 147 53.90 -17.10 59.00
C ASN A 147 54.47 -17.92 60.16
N ILE A 148 55.79 -17.89 60.37
CA ILE A 148 56.44 -18.22 61.65
C ILE A 148 57.53 -17.17 61.89
N PRO A 149 57.61 -16.60 63.11
CA PRO A 149 58.53 -15.53 63.46
C PRO A 149 59.93 -16.06 63.81
N ASN A 150 60.96 -15.30 63.43
CA ASN A 150 62.12 -14.95 64.26
C ASN A 150 62.95 -13.87 63.56
#